data_AF-A0A0K3AV11-F1
#
_entry.id   AF-A0A0K3AV11-F1
#
_cell.length_a   1.000
_cell.length_b   1.000
_cell.length_c   1.000
_cell.angle_alpha   90.00
_cell.angle_beta   90.00
_cell.angle_gamma   90.00
#
_symmetry.space_group_name_H-M   'P 1'
#
loop_
_entity.id
_entity.type
_entity.pdbx_description
1 polymer ?
#
loop_
_entity_poly.entity_id
_entity_poly.type
_entity_poly.pdbx_seq_one_letter_code
_entity_poly.pdbx_strand_id
1 'polypeptide(L)'
;MSDQQTADVNLADADERLEIVRSVWREVLGVTDVADDVTFFDQGGDSLRLVMLVERLNQTTGRALKTIDLFRAGTVRGHSDLLRTSDNPATTGFRGTTRSDLINAARSRKPQ
;
A
#
# COMPACT_ATOMS: atom_id res chain seq x y z
N MET A 1 -3.67 -23.98 -23.16
CA MET A 1 -2.70 -23.72 -22.09
C MET A 1 -3.17 -22.46 -21.39
N SER A 2 -4.10 -22.65 -20.45
CA SER A 2 -3.86 -22.56 -19.00
C SER A 2 -4.23 -21.14 -18.57
N ASP A 3 -5.49 -20.92 -18.25
CA ASP A 3 -6.09 -21.08 -16.91
C ASP A 3 -6.47 -19.66 -16.47
N GLN A 4 -7.60 -19.15 -16.98
CA GLN A 4 -8.21 -17.95 -16.43
C GLN A 4 -8.92 -18.36 -15.14
N GLN A 5 -8.12 -18.68 -14.11
CA GLN A 5 -8.57 -18.72 -12.74
C GLN A 5 -9.11 -17.31 -12.43
N THR A 6 -10.43 -17.17 -12.38
CA THR A 6 -11.07 -16.20 -11.49
C THR A 6 -10.61 -16.53 -10.08
N ALA A 7 -9.44 -16.02 -9.72
CA ALA A 7 -8.88 -16.13 -8.39
C ALA A 7 -9.78 -15.27 -7.49
N ASP A 8 -10.58 -15.94 -6.67
CA ASP A 8 -10.94 -15.38 -5.37
C ASP A 8 -9.63 -14.86 -4.76
N VAL A 9 -9.50 -13.54 -4.63
CA VAL A 9 -8.25 -12.91 -4.23
C VAL A 9 -7.90 -13.44 -2.84
N ASN A 10 -6.96 -14.37 -2.76
CA ASN A 10 -6.65 -15.04 -1.52
C ASN A 10 -5.64 -14.20 -0.73
N LEU A 11 -6.19 -13.25 0.02
CA LEU A 11 -5.42 -12.35 0.87
C LEU A 11 -4.82 -13.07 2.11
N ALA A 12 -5.08 -14.35 2.34
CA ALA A 12 -4.45 -15.08 3.45
C ALA A 12 -2.98 -15.42 3.14
N ASP A 13 -2.67 -15.74 1.89
CA ASP A 13 -1.33 -16.10 1.44
C ASP A 13 -0.42 -14.88 1.26
N ALA A 14 0.79 -14.96 1.81
CA ALA A 14 1.74 -13.85 1.78
C ALA A 14 2.26 -13.58 0.37
N ASP A 15 2.64 -14.63 -0.35
CA ASP A 15 3.11 -14.55 -1.73
C ASP A 15 2.04 -13.97 -2.66
N GLU A 16 0.78 -14.32 -2.46
CA GLU A 16 -0.32 -13.80 -3.29
C GLU A 16 -0.54 -12.30 -3.06
N ARG A 17 -0.55 -11.85 -1.80
CA ARG A 17 -0.59 -10.41 -1.49
C ARG A 17 0.60 -9.65 -2.07
N LEU A 18 1.80 -10.24 -2.01
CA LEU A 18 3.00 -9.64 -2.60
C LEU A 18 2.84 -9.50 -4.12
N GLU A 19 2.39 -10.54 -4.81
CA GLU A 19 2.16 -10.50 -6.25
C GLU A 19 1.13 -9.45 -6.66
N ILE A 20 0.03 -9.32 -5.91
CA ILE A 20 -0.97 -8.27 -6.15
C ILE A 20 -0.32 -6.89 -6.03
N VAL A 21 0.42 -6.63 -4.95
CA VAL A 21 1.10 -5.34 -4.76
C VAL A 21 2.13 -5.09 -5.85
N ARG A 22 2.97 -6.08 -6.19
CA ARG A 22 3.97 -5.99 -7.26
C ARG A 22 3.29 -5.66 -8.60
N SER A 23 2.18 -6.33 -8.93
CA SER A 23 1.44 -6.08 -10.17
C SER A 23 0.96 -4.63 -10.25
N VAL A 24 0.32 -4.12 -9.19
CA VAL A 24 -0.18 -2.74 -9.19
C VAL A 24 0.98 -1.73 -9.21
N TRP A 25 2.10 -2.02 -8.52
CA TRP A 25 3.30 -1.19 -8.61
C TRP A 25 3.86 -1.12 -10.03
N ARG A 26 3.96 -2.26 -10.72
CA ARG A 26 4.41 -2.34 -12.11
C ARG A 26 3.54 -1.48 -13.03
N GLU A 27 2.22 -1.52 -12.85
CA GLU A 27 1.27 -0.71 -13.62
C GLU A 27 1.39 0.80 -13.33
N VAL A 28 1.55 1.18 -12.06
CA VAL A 28 1.58 2.59 -11.64
C VAL A 28 2.92 3.26 -11.94
N LEU A 29 4.03 2.54 -11.74
CA LEU A 29 5.39 3.03 -11.96
C LEU A 29 5.86 2.81 -13.40
N GLY A 30 5.21 1.90 -14.14
CA GLY A 30 5.62 1.53 -15.50
C GLY A 30 6.92 0.72 -15.53
N VAL A 31 7.20 -0.06 -14.50
CA VAL A 31 8.43 -0.87 -14.35
C VAL A 31 8.15 -2.34 -14.62
N THR A 32 9.18 -3.09 -15.03
CA THR A 32 9.06 -4.51 -15.38
C THR A 32 9.14 -5.44 -14.17
N ASP A 33 9.92 -5.06 -13.15
CA ASP A 33 10.12 -5.84 -11.93
C ASP A 33 10.27 -4.92 -10.72
N VAL A 34 9.85 -5.39 -9.54
CA VAL A 34 9.92 -4.64 -8.27
C VAL A 34 10.33 -5.60 -7.17
N ALA A 35 11.40 -5.25 -6.45
CA ALA A 35 11.85 -6.01 -5.28
C ALA A 35 10.97 -5.75 -4.05
N ASP A 36 10.90 -6.72 -3.14
CA ASP A 36 10.00 -6.69 -1.98
C ASP A 36 10.35 -5.62 -0.94
N ASP A 37 11.64 -5.37 -0.83
CA ASP A 37 12.27 -4.51 0.17
C ASP A 37 12.62 -3.13 -0.41
N VAL A 38 12.22 -2.85 -1.66
CA VAL A 38 12.44 -1.55 -2.30
C VAL A 38 11.38 -0.55 -1.88
N THR A 39 11.78 0.72 -1.79
CA THR A 39 10.87 1.81 -1.43
C THR A 39 10.20 2.38 -2.68
N PHE A 40 8.93 2.75 -2.58
CA PHE A 40 8.14 3.30 -3.71
C PHE A 40 8.81 4.52 -4.34
N PHE A 41 9.35 5.41 -3.51
CA PHE A 41 10.04 6.63 -3.94
C PHE A 41 11.37 6.34 -4.64
N ASP A 42 12.06 5.25 -4.27
CA ASP A 42 13.32 4.84 -4.89
C ASP A 42 13.10 4.32 -6.32
N GLN A 43 11.92 3.72 -6.57
CA GLN A 43 11.47 3.27 -7.89
C GLN A 43 10.85 4.38 -8.75
N GLY A 44 11.01 5.66 -8.37
CA GLY A 44 10.46 6.79 -9.13
C GLY A 44 8.99 7.09 -8.83
N GLY A 45 8.49 6.57 -7.71
CA GLY A 45 7.17 6.89 -7.17
C GLY A 45 7.11 8.31 -6.60
N ASP A 46 5.99 8.98 -6.80
CA ASP A 46 5.70 10.30 -6.27
C ASP A 46 4.32 10.32 -5.59
N SER A 47 3.97 11.43 -4.94
CA SER A 47 2.71 11.56 -4.19
C SER A 47 1.46 11.27 -5.04
N LEU A 48 1.44 11.66 -6.32
CA LEU A 48 0.30 11.41 -7.21
C LEU A 48 0.21 9.93 -7.55
N ARG A 49 1.33 9.31 -7.89
CA ARG A 49 1.40 7.85 -8.13
C ARG A 49 1.02 7.04 -6.90
N LEU A 50 1.39 7.51 -5.70
CA LEU A 50 0.99 6.86 -4.45
C LEU A 50 -0.52 6.90 -4.26
N VAL A 51 -1.18 8.01 -4.57
CA VAL A 51 -2.66 8.10 -4.53
C VAL A 51 -3.29 7.13 -5.54
N MET A 52 -2.77 7.06 -6.76
CA MET A 52 -3.23 6.10 -7.78
C MET A 52 -3.03 4.65 -7.35
N LEU A 53 -1.90 4.34 -6.67
CA LEU A 53 -1.61 3.03 -6.12
C LEU A 53 -2.66 2.61 -5.07
N VAL A 54 -3.01 3.50 -4.14
CA VAL A 54 -4.04 3.25 -3.12
C VAL A 54 -5.37 2.92 -3.80
N GLU A 55 -5.78 3.74 -4.76
CA GLU A 55 -7.07 3.59 -5.43
C GLU A 55 -7.16 2.26 -6.21
N ARG A 56 -6.07 1.85 -6.86
CA ARG A 56 -6.00 0.56 -7.57
C ARG A 56 -5.99 -0.62 -6.62
N LEU A 57 -5.18 -0.59 -5.55
CA LEU A 57 -5.17 -1.65 -4.55
C LEU A 57 -6.55 -1.85 -3.93
N ASN A 58 -7.22 -0.75 -3.58
CA ASN A 58 -8.58 -0.79 -3.03
C ASN A 58 -9.59 -1.42 -4.01
N GLN A 59 -9.49 -1.11 -5.31
CA GLN A 59 -10.34 -1.70 -6.33
C GLN A 59 -10.04 -3.20 -6.56
N THR A 60 -8.76 -3.58 -6.58
CA THR A 60 -8.34 -4.97 -6.82
C THR A 60 -8.66 -5.88 -5.64
N THR A 61 -8.43 -5.42 -4.40
CA THR A 61 -8.60 -6.25 -3.21
C THR A 61 -9.93 -6.03 -2.49
N GLY A 62 -10.74 -5.06 -2.93
CA GLY A 62 -11.97 -4.66 -2.25
C GLY A 62 -11.75 -4.10 -0.83
N ARG A 63 -10.53 -3.65 -0.51
CA ARG A 63 -10.17 -3.12 0.82
C ARG A 63 -10.22 -1.59 0.82
N ALA A 64 -10.24 -1.01 2.01
CA ALA A 64 -10.22 0.44 2.21
C ALA A 64 -8.88 0.89 2.83
N LEU A 65 -7.80 0.77 2.08
CA LEU A 65 -6.48 1.24 2.48
C LEU A 65 -6.43 2.77 2.52
N LYS A 66 -5.70 3.32 3.49
CA LYS A 66 -5.46 4.76 3.60
C LYS A 66 -4.11 5.12 2.99
N THR A 67 -4.06 6.23 2.28
CA THR A 67 -2.82 6.76 1.70
C THR A 67 -1.72 6.97 2.74
N ILE A 68 -2.07 7.38 3.96
CA ILE A 68 -1.09 7.56 5.04
C ILE A 68 -0.45 6.25 5.49
N ASP A 69 -1.18 5.14 5.43
CA ASP A 69 -0.66 3.83 5.81
C ASP A 69 0.31 3.33 4.75
N LEU A 70 -0.03 3.47 3.46
CA LEU A 70 0.89 3.15 2.35
C LEU A 70 2.14 4.03 2.37
N PHE A 71 1.98 5.32 2.68
CA PHE A 71 3.12 6.23 2.81
C PHE A 71 4.07 5.80 3.93
N ARG A 72 3.53 5.36 5.07
CA ARG A 72 4.33 4.84 6.21
C ARG A 72 4.99 3.51 5.84
N ALA A 73 4.26 2.63 5.19
CA ALA A 73 4.71 1.31 4.78
C ALA A 73 5.29 1.36 3.36
N GLY A 74 6.28 2.22 3.12
CA GLY A 74 6.77 2.59 1.78
C GLY A 74 7.38 1.47 0.92
N THR A 75 7.35 0.20 1.36
CA THR A 75 7.90 -0.97 0.65
C THR A 75 6.81 -1.95 0.24
N VAL A 76 7.05 -2.76 -0.79
CA VAL A 76 6.09 -3.78 -1.25
C VAL A 76 5.67 -4.73 -0.13
N ARG A 77 6.62 -5.22 0.70
CA ARG A 77 6.28 -6.01 1.89
C ARG A 77 5.35 -5.26 2.83
N GLY A 78 5.65 -4.00 3.12
CA GLY A 78 4.83 -3.17 4.01
C GLY A 78 3.40 -3.04 3.50
N HIS A 79 3.23 -2.78 2.20
CA HIS A 79 1.92 -2.73 1.56
C HIS A 79 1.17 -4.07 1.63
N SER A 80 1.87 -5.19 1.43
CA SER A 80 1.28 -6.53 1.52
C SER A 80 0.81 -6.87 2.95
N ASP A 81 1.48 -6.37 3.98
CA ASP A 81 1.05 -6.56 5.37
C ASP A 81 -0.17 -5.69 5.69
N LEU A 82 -0.28 -4.49 5.12
CA LEU A 82 -1.49 -3.67 5.23
C LEU A 82 -2.70 -4.39 4.67
N LEU A 83 -2.56 -5.11 3.55
CA LEU A 83 -3.64 -5.91 2.97
C LEU A 83 -4.12 -7.03 3.92
N ARG A 84 -3.21 -7.61 4.72
CA ARG A 84 -3.54 -8.61 5.74
C ARG A 84 -4.27 -7.99 6.93
N THR A 85 -3.81 -6.82 7.39
CA THR A 85 -4.35 -6.14 8.59
C THR A 85 -5.64 -5.37 8.33
N SER A 86 -5.95 -5.03 7.08
CA SER A 86 -7.14 -4.23 6.70
C SER A 86 -8.48 -4.98 6.84
N ASP A 87 -8.51 -6.04 7.63
CA ASP A 87 -9.73 -6.64 8.17
C ASP A 87 -10.45 -5.75 9.18
N ASN A 88 -9.90 -4.60 9.54
CA ASN A 88 -10.62 -3.66 10.38
C ASN A 88 -11.62 -2.83 9.55
N PRO A 89 -12.95 -3.00 9.75
CA PRO A 89 -13.97 -2.12 9.17
C PRO A 89 -13.93 -0.77 9.88
N ALA A 90 -12.85 -0.01 9.72
CA ALA A 90 -12.70 1.28 10.37
C ALA A 90 -13.39 2.36 9.53
N THR A 91 -14.68 2.55 9.85
CA THR A 91 -15.27 3.85 10.18
C THR A 91 -14.81 5.02 9.31
N THR A 92 -15.71 5.41 8.40
CA THR A 92 -15.99 6.80 7.97
C THR A 92 -15.05 7.86 8.53
N GLY A 93 -14.19 8.41 7.67
CA GLY A 93 -13.49 9.65 8.01
C GLY A 93 -12.28 9.95 7.14
N PHE A 94 -12.52 10.41 5.91
CA PHE A 94 -11.57 11.33 5.28
C PHE A 94 -11.54 12.61 6.11
N ARG A 95 -10.59 12.71 7.04
CA ARG A 95 -10.19 13.99 7.64
C ARG A 95 -8.76 14.22 7.20
N GLY A 96 -8.61 15.08 6.20
CA GLY A 96 -7.31 15.52 5.70
C GLY A 96 -6.38 15.87 6.86
N THR A 97 -5.16 15.35 6.80
CA THR A 97 -4.11 15.59 7.78
C THR A 97 -3.92 17.09 7.96
N THR A 98 -4.44 17.63 9.07
CA THR A 98 -4.12 19.01 9.44
C THR A 98 -2.69 19.07 9.95
N ARG A 99 -2.10 20.26 9.83
CA ARG A 99 -0.77 20.64 10.34
C ARG A 99 -0.48 20.12 11.76
N SER A 100 -1.52 19.91 12.56
CA SER A 100 -1.46 19.40 13.93
C SER A 100 -0.86 17.99 14.06
N ASP A 101 -1.04 17.11 13.07
CA ASP A 101 -0.54 15.72 13.14
C ASP A 101 0.99 15.65 12.94
N LEU A 102 1.53 16.55 12.11
CA LEU A 102 2.97 16.68 11.85
C LEU A 102 3.75 17.23 13.04
N ILE A 103 3.12 18.09 13.86
CA ILE A 103 3.75 18.63 15.08
C ILE A 103 3.83 17.56 16.18
N ASN A 104 2.87 16.62 16.23
CA ASN A 104 2.87 15.55 17.22
C ASN A 104 3.93 14.46 16.90
N ALA A 105 4.10 14.11 15.63
CA ALA A 105 5.11 13.15 15.19
C ALA A 105 6.56 13.61 15.45
N ALA A 106 6.81 14.93 15.45
CA ALA A 106 8.14 15.49 15.73
C ALA A 106 8.57 15.39 17.21
N ARG A 107 7.63 15.22 18.15
CA ARG A 107 7.92 15.18 19.59
C ARG A 107 8.37 13.79 20.11
N SER A 108 8.28 12.75 19.28
CA SER A 108 8.56 11.36 19.69
C SER A 108 10.00 10.88 19.47
N ARG A 109 10.95 11.78 19.16
CA ARG A 109 12.38 11.46 19.19
C ARG A 109 13.06 12.19 20.34
N LYS A 110 12.94 11.63 21.55
CA LYS A 110 13.92 11.85 22.62
C LYS A 110 14.94 10.71 22.58
N PRO A 111 16.24 10.96 22.34
CA PRO A 111 17.27 10.05 22.82
C PRO A 111 17.37 10.16 24.35
N GLN A 112 17.58 9.03 25.03
CA GLN A 112 18.13 9.00 26.38
C GLN A 112 19.62 9.35 26.35
#